data_AF-A0A944SMS6-F1
#
_entry.id   AF-A0A944SMS6-F1
#
_cell.length_a   1.000
_cell.length_b   1.000
_cell.length_c   1.000
_cell.angle_alpha   90.00
_cell.angle_beta   90.00
_cell.angle_gamma   90.00
#
_symmetry.space_group_name_H-M   'P 1'
#
loop_
_entity.id
_entity.type
_entity.pdbx_description
1 polymer ?
#
loop_
_entity_poly.entity_id
_entity_poly.type
_entity_poly.pdbx_seq_one_letter_code
_entity_poly.pdbx_strand_id
1 'polypeptide(L)'
;MELHPKQKKEHASPKDFFLHLLMIITLYGSAISIIIIVFQIINIYLPDTLYNTNNYGGVDRYKDTLRGALATLIVMFPVYIVTMKHLKKMYIQMPGKLNLTIRKWLIYFTLFVGSIITIIDLISILNNLLSGELTVRFTLKVLTVLVVVGTILWYYLLEIKKNK
;
A
#
# COMPACT_ATOMS: atom_id res chain seq x y z
N MET A 1 -48.08 5.33 -24.55
CA MET A 1 -46.97 6.09 -23.92
C MET A 1 -46.38 5.21 -22.84
N GLU A 2 -45.38 4.41 -23.19
CA GLU A 2 -44.71 3.51 -22.24
C GLU A 2 -43.86 4.35 -21.29
N LEU A 3 -44.16 4.25 -19.99
CA LEU A 3 -43.41 4.88 -18.92
C LEU A 3 -42.03 4.20 -18.85
N HIS A 4 -41.00 4.86 -19.36
CA HIS A 4 -39.61 4.50 -19.09
C HIS A 4 -39.41 4.43 -17.57
N PRO A 5 -39.06 3.27 -16.99
CA PRO A 5 -38.77 3.19 -15.56
C PRO A 5 -37.54 4.05 -15.28
N LYS A 6 -37.76 5.14 -14.52
CA LYS A 6 -36.68 6.00 -14.02
C LYS A 6 -35.68 5.11 -13.27
N GLN A 7 -34.49 4.93 -13.85
CA GLN A 7 -33.38 4.31 -13.15
C GLN A 7 -33.16 5.06 -11.83
N LYS A 8 -33.49 4.41 -10.72
CA LYS A 8 -33.24 4.93 -9.38
C LYS A 8 -31.73 5.06 -9.25
N LYS A 9 -31.21 6.29 -9.32
CA LYS A 9 -29.83 6.59 -8.95
C LYS A 9 -29.70 6.24 -7.48
N GLU A 10 -29.28 5.02 -7.20
CA GLU A 10 -29.01 4.59 -5.84
C GLU A 10 -27.73 5.28 -5.39
N HIS A 11 -27.91 6.29 -4.55
CA HIS A 11 -26.83 6.94 -3.86
C HIS A 11 -26.04 5.88 -3.09
N ALA A 12 -24.71 5.90 -3.23
CA ALA A 12 -23.83 5.06 -2.43
C ALA A 12 -24.19 5.25 -0.96
N SER A 13 -24.53 4.16 -0.26
CA SER A 13 -24.85 4.24 1.16
C SER A 13 -23.61 4.75 1.90
N PRO A 14 -23.74 5.55 2.98
CA PRO A 14 -22.60 5.90 3.83
C PRO A 14 -21.78 4.65 4.23
N LYS A 15 -22.47 3.53 4.48
CA LYS A 15 -21.85 2.22 4.75
C LYS A 15 -20.93 1.76 3.63
N ASP A 16 -21.33 1.93 2.37
CA ASP A 16 -20.51 1.55 1.22
C ASP A 16 -19.25 2.41 1.18
N PHE A 17 -19.37 3.72 1.40
CA PHE A 17 -18.22 4.62 1.47
C PHE A 17 -17.23 4.20 2.58
N PHE A 18 -17.71 3.95 3.80
CA PHE A 18 -16.87 3.51 4.91
C PHE A 18 -16.17 2.18 4.65
N LEU A 19 -16.84 1.21 4.02
CA LEU A 19 -16.22 -0.07 3.69
C LEU A 19 -15.10 0.07 2.65
N HIS A 20 -15.27 0.96 1.66
CA HIS A 20 -14.20 1.24 0.68
C HIS A 20 -13.02 1.98 1.33
N LEU A 21 -13.31 2.94 2.22
CA LEU A 21 -12.27 3.64 2.96
C LEU A 21 -11.49 2.66 3.87
N LEU A 22 -12.19 1.77 4.56
CA LEU A 22 -11.57 0.73 5.38
C LEU A 22 -10.69 -0.21 4.54
N MET A 23 -11.19 -0.66 3.38
CA MET A 23 -10.41 -1.48 2.45
C MET A 23 -9.13 -0.76 2.01
N ILE A 24 -9.21 0.53 1.70
CA ILE A 24 -8.07 1.36 1.32
C ILE A 24 -7.07 1.45 2.48
N ILE A 25 -7.50 1.91 3.63
CA ILE A 25 -6.62 2.13 4.80
C ILE A 25 -5.90 0.82 5.17
N THR A 26 -6.62 -0.29 5.18
CA THR A 26 -6.06 -1.60 5.54
C THR A 26 -5.11 -2.15 4.49
N LEU A 27 -5.36 -1.91 3.20
CA LEU A 27 -4.42 -2.22 2.13
C LEU A 27 -3.11 -1.45 2.29
N TYR A 28 -3.17 -0.11 2.43
CA TYR A 28 -1.97 0.71 2.57
C TYR A 28 -1.24 0.45 3.88
N GLY A 29 -1.96 0.27 4.98
CA GLY A 29 -1.36 -0.12 6.26
C GLY A 29 -0.57 -1.43 6.15
N SER A 30 -1.10 -2.41 5.39
CA SER A 30 -0.40 -3.67 5.11
C SER A 30 0.82 -3.46 4.19
N ALA A 31 0.69 -2.68 3.12
CA ALA A 31 1.79 -2.42 2.20
C ALA A 31 2.96 -1.66 2.88
N ILE A 32 2.63 -0.60 3.63
CA ILE A 32 3.60 0.22 4.36
C ILE A 32 4.30 -0.62 5.43
N SER A 33 3.58 -1.45 6.18
CA SER A 33 4.20 -2.32 7.18
C SER A 33 5.15 -3.34 6.56
N ILE A 34 4.84 -3.93 5.40
CA ILE A 34 5.77 -4.80 4.66
C ILE A 34 7.04 -4.04 4.27
N ILE A 35 6.92 -2.83 3.71
CA ILE A 35 8.07 -1.99 3.33
C ILE A 35 8.94 -1.71 4.57
N ILE A 36 8.33 -1.31 5.69
CA ILE A 36 9.06 -1.05 6.93
C ILE A 36 9.77 -2.31 7.43
N ILE A 37 9.10 -3.47 7.43
CA ILE A 37 9.70 -4.75 7.86
C ILE A 37 10.97 -5.02 7.06
N VAL A 38 10.89 -4.94 5.73
CA VAL A 38 12.04 -5.19 4.86
C VAL A 38 13.14 -4.16 5.08
N PHE A 39 12.78 -2.88 5.26
CA PHE A 39 13.76 -1.82 5.55
C PHE A 39 14.49 -2.08 6.87
N GLN A 40 13.78 -2.50 7.91
CA GLN A 40 14.41 -2.82 9.20
C GLN A 40 15.28 -4.07 9.10
N ILE A 41 14.86 -5.10 8.36
CA ILE A 41 15.71 -6.27 8.07
C ILE A 41 17.00 -5.81 7.38
N ILE A 42 16.91 -4.98 6.34
CA ILE A 42 18.09 -4.43 5.65
C ILE A 42 19.00 -3.68 6.64
N ASN A 43 18.44 -2.82 7.51
CA ASN A 43 19.23 -2.07 8.49
C ASN A 43 19.92 -2.96 9.52
N ILE A 44 19.30 -4.07 9.93
CA ILE A 44 19.85 -5.01 10.91
C ILE A 44 21.00 -5.83 10.31
N TYR A 45 20.84 -6.34 9.07
CA TYR A 45 21.85 -7.19 8.43
C TYR A 45 22.98 -6.40 7.75
N LEU A 46 22.71 -5.15 7.39
CA LEU A 46 23.68 -4.23 6.81
C LEU A 46 23.67 -2.95 7.68
N PRO A 47 24.38 -2.92 8.82
CA PRO A 47 24.41 -1.79 9.77
C PRO A 47 25.45 -0.73 9.39
N ASP A 48 25.11 0.55 9.50
CA ASP A 48 25.87 1.66 8.89
C ASP A 48 27.14 1.97 9.63
N THR A 49 28.27 1.85 8.94
CA THR A 49 29.59 2.11 9.51
C THR A 49 29.81 3.60 9.73
N LEU A 50 29.17 4.48 8.96
CA LEU A 50 29.27 5.94 9.10
C LEU A 50 28.31 6.49 10.16
N TYR A 51 27.21 5.78 10.44
CA TYR A 51 26.28 6.10 11.53
C TYR A 51 26.65 5.43 12.87
N ASN A 52 27.82 4.77 12.95
CA ASN A 52 28.25 3.97 14.11
C ASN A 52 29.05 4.73 15.17
N THR A 53 28.86 6.04 15.29
CA THR A 53 29.43 6.83 16.39
C THR A 53 28.42 6.94 17.54
N ASN A 54 28.59 6.05 18.52
CA ASN A 54 28.23 6.26 19.93
C ASN A 54 26.77 6.12 20.41
N ASN A 55 25.93 5.24 19.83
CA ASN A 55 24.65 4.93 20.47
C ASN A 55 24.36 3.42 20.54
N TYR A 56 24.51 2.88 21.75
CA TYR A 56 24.03 1.55 22.16
C TYR A 56 22.53 1.30 21.86
N GLY A 57 21.76 2.32 21.44
CA GLY A 57 20.33 2.21 21.09
C GLY A 57 20.00 2.02 19.59
N GLY A 58 20.98 1.90 18.69
CA GLY A 58 20.72 1.80 17.24
C GLY A 58 19.98 0.52 16.83
N VAL A 59 20.49 -0.64 17.26
CA VAL A 59 19.93 -1.96 16.91
C VAL A 59 18.58 -2.20 17.60
N ASP A 60 18.43 -1.76 18.84
CA ASP A 60 17.17 -1.94 19.58
C ASP A 60 16.04 -1.10 18.98
N ARG A 61 16.33 0.11 18.49
CA ARG A 61 15.36 0.95 17.78
C ARG A 61 14.85 0.31 16.49
N TYR A 62 15.71 -0.39 15.74
CA TYR A 62 15.29 -1.13 14.54
C TYR A 62 14.39 -2.31 14.89
N LYS A 63 14.70 -3.04 15.97
CA LYS A 63 13.89 -4.16 16.46
C LYS A 63 12.51 -3.70 16.96
N ASP A 64 12.44 -2.57 17.65
CA ASP A 64 11.16 -2.02 18.12
C ASP A 64 10.28 -1.54 16.96
N THR A 65 10.88 -0.87 15.97
CA THR A 65 10.18 -0.47 14.75
C THR A 65 9.68 -1.69 13.96
N LEU A 66 10.51 -2.75 13.88
CA LEU A 66 10.14 -4.01 13.24
C LEU A 66 8.95 -4.68 13.93
N ARG A 67 8.94 -4.74 15.27
CA ARG A 67 7.81 -5.29 16.05
C ARG A 67 6.52 -4.52 15.81
N GLY A 68 6.58 -3.18 15.80
CA GLY A 68 5.41 -2.34 15.50
C GLY A 68 4.86 -2.56 14.09
N ALA A 69 5.75 -2.69 13.10
CA ALA A 69 5.36 -2.99 11.74
C ALA A 69 4.74 -4.38 11.59
N LEU A 70 5.29 -5.40 12.25
CA LEU A 70 4.71 -6.75 12.29
C LEU A 70 3.32 -6.74 12.92
N ALA A 71 3.14 -6.08 14.07
CA ALA A 71 1.84 -5.96 14.71
C ALA A 71 0.81 -5.28 13.79
N THR A 72 1.22 -4.21 13.11
CA THR A 72 0.39 -3.52 12.13
C THR A 72 -0.01 -4.44 10.98
N LEU A 73 0.93 -5.20 10.43
CA LEU A 73 0.67 -6.13 9.32
C LEU A 73 -0.30 -7.25 9.74
N ILE A 74 -0.06 -7.85 10.90
CA ILE A 74 -0.88 -8.94 11.44
C ILE A 74 -2.34 -8.52 11.62
N VAL A 75 -2.60 -7.25 11.95
CA VAL A 75 -3.97 -6.74 12.12
C VAL A 75 -4.54 -6.23 10.79
N MET A 76 -3.82 -5.38 10.07
CA MET A 76 -4.33 -4.71 8.87
C MET A 76 -4.57 -5.70 7.72
N PHE A 77 -3.70 -6.70 7.55
CA PHE A 77 -3.79 -7.60 6.39
C PHE A 77 -5.03 -8.50 6.42
N PRO A 78 -5.39 -9.17 7.55
CA PRO A 78 -6.64 -9.90 7.63
C PRO A 78 -7.88 -9.03 7.42
N VAL A 79 -7.89 -7.81 7.99
CA VAL A 79 -9.02 -6.88 7.83
C VAL A 79 -9.18 -6.47 6.36
N TYR A 80 -8.08 -6.23 5.65
CA TYR A 80 -8.09 -5.98 4.21
C TYR A 80 -8.73 -7.15 3.44
N ILE A 81 -8.27 -8.38 3.68
CA ILE A 81 -8.77 -9.58 2.99
C ILE A 81 -10.27 -9.80 3.24
N VAL A 82 -10.72 -9.64 4.49
CA VAL A 82 -12.13 -9.80 4.86
C VAL A 82 -12.99 -8.74 4.18
N THR A 83 -12.58 -7.47 4.26
CA THR A 83 -13.32 -6.35 3.66
C THR A 83 -13.39 -6.49 2.15
N MET A 84 -12.28 -6.86 1.51
CA MET A 84 -12.21 -7.11 0.08
C MET A 84 -13.13 -8.25 -0.35
N LYS A 85 -13.12 -9.39 0.36
CA LYS A 85 -14.02 -10.52 0.07
C LYS A 85 -15.49 -10.12 0.20
N HIS A 86 -15.81 -9.33 1.22
CA HIS A 86 -17.17 -8.82 1.43
C HIS A 86 -17.62 -7.93 0.27
N LEU A 87 -16.78 -6.98 -0.15
CA LEU A 87 -17.04 -6.10 -1.30
C LEU A 87 -17.21 -6.92 -2.60
N LYS A 88 -16.34 -7.91 -2.83
CA LYS A 88 -16.41 -8.76 -4.01
C LYS A 88 -17.71 -9.55 -4.09
N LYS A 89 -18.19 -10.08 -2.97
CA LYS A 89 -19.48 -10.79 -2.89
C LYS A 89 -20.65 -9.86 -3.20
N MET A 90 -20.61 -8.63 -2.69
CA MET A 90 -21.64 -7.60 -2.97
C MET A 90 -21.68 -7.25 -4.46
N TYR A 91 -20.53 -7.13 -5.13
CA TYR A 91 -20.47 -6.82 -6.57
C TYR A 91 -21.08 -7.90 -7.46
N ILE A 92 -20.89 -9.19 -7.12
CA ILE A 92 -21.44 -10.30 -7.89
C ILE A 92 -22.99 -10.32 -7.81
N GLN A 93 -23.56 -9.89 -6.69
CA GLN A 93 -25.00 -9.92 -6.46
C GLN A 93 -25.74 -8.72 -7.08
N MET A 94 -25.06 -7.60 -7.30
CA MET A 94 -25.67 -6.35 -7.81
C MET A 94 -24.75 -5.66 -8.84
N PRO A 95 -24.66 -6.17 -10.09
CA PRO A 95 -23.74 -5.68 -11.10
C PRO A 95 -24.00 -4.22 -11.56
N GLY A 96 -25.19 -3.66 -11.28
CA GLY A 96 -25.55 -2.29 -11.64
C GLY A 96 -25.17 -1.20 -10.63
N LYS A 97 -24.77 -1.54 -9.39
CA LYS A 97 -24.61 -0.53 -8.32
C LYS A 97 -23.20 0.02 -8.14
N LEU A 98 -22.15 -0.68 -8.58
CA LEU A 98 -20.77 -0.33 -8.19
C LEU A 98 -19.88 -0.11 -9.40
N ASN A 99 -19.99 1.14 -9.83
CA ASN A 99 -19.28 1.85 -10.87
C ASN A 99 -17.78 1.56 -10.96
N LEU A 100 -17.33 1.46 -12.21
CA LEU A 100 -15.95 1.67 -12.67
C LEU A 100 -15.24 2.85 -11.98
N THR A 101 -15.97 3.84 -11.46
CA THR A 101 -15.49 5.02 -10.72
C THR A 101 -14.72 4.69 -9.44
N ILE A 102 -15.18 3.76 -8.60
CA ILE A 102 -14.50 3.40 -7.34
C ILE A 102 -13.22 2.62 -7.63
N ARG A 103 -13.28 1.69 -8.58
CA ARG A 103 -12.10 0.95 -9.05
C ARG A 103 -11.05 1.90 -9.64
N LYS A 104 -11.48 2.84 -10.50
CA LYS A 104 -10.61 3.89 -11.04
C LYS A 104 -10.01 4.74 -9.92
N TRP A 105 -10.79 5.16 -8.94
CA TRP A 105 -10.30 5.98 -7.83
C TRP A 105 -9.24 5.25 -7.00
N LEU A 106 -9.44 3.95 -6.71
CA LEU A 106 -8.44 3.09 -6.06
C LEU A 106 -7.13 3.02 -6.84
N ILE A 107 -7.20 2.87 -8.16
CA ILE A 107 -6.02 2.82 -9.04
C ILE A 107 -5.30 4.17 -9.05
N TYR A 108 -6.03 5.27 -9.23
CA TYR A 108 -5.43 6.61 -9.22
C TYR A 108 -4.83 6.97 -7.86
N PHE A 109 -5.47 6.57 -6.76
CA PHE A 109 -4.94 6.77 -5.42
C PHE A 109 -3.69 5.90 -5.17
N THR A 110 -3.65 4.68 -5.69
CA THR A 110 -2.45 3.81 -5.65
C THR A 110 -1.30 4.40 -6.45
N LEU A 111 -1.58 4.91 -7.65
CA LEU A 111 -0.59 5.60 -8.47
C LEU A 111 -0.08 6.86 -7.78
N PHE A 112 -0.96 7.63 -7.14
CA PHE A 112 -0.59 8.85 -6.41
C PHE A 112 0.31 8.55 -5.21
N VAL A 113 -0.09 7.64 -4.32
CA VAL A 113 0.71 7.25 -3.15
C VAL A 113 2.03 6.61 -3.59
N GLY A 114 2.00 5.73 -4.59
CA GLY A 114 3.21 5.16 -5.17
C GLY A 114 4.17 6.23 -5.69
N SER A 115 3.65 7.26 -6.36
CA SER A 115 4.47 8.39 -6.85
C SER A 115 5.11 9.18 -5.72
N ILE A 116 4.38 9.45 -4.63
CA ILE A 116 4.93 10.13 -3.45
C ILE A 116 6.06 9.30 -2.82
N ILE A 117 5.85 7.99 -2.66
CA ILE A 117 6.87 7.10 -2.10
C ILE A 117 8.12 7.12 -3.00
N THR A 118 7.95 7.00 -4.32
CA THR A 118 9.07 7.11 -5.28
C THR A 118 9.80 8.45 -5.15
N ILE A 119 9.10 9.57 -4.94
CA ILE A 119 9.73 10.89 -4.76
C ILE A 119 10.55 10.94 -3.46
N ILE A 120 9.98 10.46 -2.34
CA ILE A 120 10.70 10.41 -1.04
C ILE A 120 11.93 9.51 -1.15
N ASP A 121 11.80 8.39 -1.86
CA ASP A 121 12.89 7.48 -2.14
C ASP A 121 13.95 8.17 -3.01
N LEU A 122 13.54 8.88 -4.07
CA LEU A 122 14.42 9.67 -4.97
C LEU A 122 15.25 10.71 -4.20
N ILE A 123 14.60 11.44 -3.30
CA ILE A 123 15.24 12.42 -2.41
C ILE A 123 16.25 11.73 -1.49
N SER A 124 15.89 10.57 -0.95
CA SER A 124 16.80 9.78 -0.12
C SER A 124 18.01 9.27 -0.91
N ILE A 125 17.85 8.87 -2.18
CA ILE A 125 18.96 8.50 -3.08
C ILE A 125 19.93 9.67 -3.21
N LEU A 126 19.37 10.83 -3.53
CA LEU A 126 20.17 12.01 -3.85
C LEU A 126 20.95 12.46 -2.61
N ASN A 127 20.32 12.45 -1.44
CA ASN A 127 21.01 12.75 -0.18
C ASN A 127 22.16 11.77 0.09
N ASN A 128 21.95 10.45 -0.04
CA ASN A 128 23.01 9.46 0.19
C ASN A 128 24.14 9.53 -0.87
N LEU A 129 23.77 9.76 -2.14
CA LEU A 129 24.72 9.97 -3.23
C LEU A 129 25.58 11.23 -3.01
N LEU A 130 24.96 12.34 -2.61
CA LEU A 130 25.64 13.60 -2.31
C LEU A 130 26.53 13.48 -1.06
N SER A 131 26.18 12.59 -0.13
CA SER A 131 27.02 12.23 1.02
C SER A 131 28.17 11.27 0.67
N GLY A 132 28.25 10.78 -0.58
CA GLY A 132 29.31 9.88 -1.05
C GLY A 132 29.08 8.39 -0.72
N GLU A 133 27.90 8.03 -0.23
CA GLU A 133 27.53 6.68 0.19
C GLU A 133 26.45 6.07 -0.71
N LEU A 134 26.85 5.49 -1.84
CA LEU A 134 25.97 4.55 -2.54
C LEU A 134 26.02 3.18 -1.83
N THR A 135 25.29 3.04 -0.73
CA THR A 135 25.27 1.79 0.05
C THR A 135 24.37 0.74 -0.61
N VAL A 136 24.79 -0.53 -0.67
CA VAL A 136 23.99 -1.70 -1.14
C VAL A 136 22.56 -1.73 -0.56
N ARG A 137 22.41 -1.24 0.66
CA ARG A 137 21.15 -1.12 1.41
C ARG A 137 20.14 -0.24 0.73
N PHE A 138 20.62 0.86 0.19
CA PHE A 138 19.83 1.85 -0.49
C PHE A 138 19.19 1.19 -1.73
N THR A 139 19.99 0.51 -2.56
CA THR A 139 19.50 -0.26 -3.72
C THR A 139 18.44 -1.30 -3.32
N LEU A 140 18.66 -2.04 -2.22
CA LEU A 140 17.69 -3.03 -1.72
C LEU A 140 16.37 -2.41 -1.26
N LYS A 141 16.41 -1.22 -0.64
CA LYS A 141 15.22 -0.48 -0.21
C LYS A 141 14.39 0.00 -1.40
N VAL A 142 15.03 0.56 -2.43
CA VAL A 142 14.35 0.95 -3.68
C VAL A 142 13.67 -0.25 -4.34
N LEU A 143 14.42 -1.35 -4.50
CA LEU A 143 13.89 -2.58 -5.11
C LEU A 143 12.67 -3.11 -4.34
N THR A 144 12.70 -3.03 -3.00
CA THR A 144 11.57 -3.41 -2.16
C THR A 144 10.32 -2.59 -2.48
N VAL A 145 10.45 -1.26 -2.55
CA VAL A 145 9.33 -0.37 -2.89
C VAL A 145 8.79 -0.70 -4.28
N LEU A 146 9.67 -0.86 -5.26
CA LEU A 146 9.29 -1.20 -6.64
C LEU A 146 8.55 -2.53 -6.72
N VAL A 147 9.00 -3.56 -5.99
CA VAL A 147 8.34 -4.87 -5.96
C VAL A 147 6.97 -4.78 -5.28
N VAL A 148 6.85 -4.10 -4.14
CA VAL A 148 5.57 -3.99 -3.41
C VAL A 148 4.55 -3.20 -4.22
N VAL A 149 4.93 -1.99 -4.66
CA VAL A 149 4.05 -1.13 -5.46
C VAL A 149 3.73 -1.80 -6.80
N GLY A 150 4.74 -2.38 -7.46
CA GLY A 150 4.58 -3.12 -8.71
C GLY A 150 3.63 -4.30 -8.59
N THR A 151 3.70 -5.07 -7.50
CA THR A 151 2.80 -6.21 -7.26
C THR A 151 1.36 -5.75 -7.04
N ILE A 152 1.16 -4.69 -6.26
CA ILE A 152 -0.17 -4.10 -6.04
C ILE A 152 -0.75 -3.61 -7.37
N LEU A 153 0.01 -2.82 -8.12
CA LEU A 153 -0.42 -2.32 -9.44
C LEU A 153 -0.72 -3.46 -10.40
N TRP A 154 0.14 -4.47 -10.47
CA TRP A 154 -0.04 -5.64 -11.32
C TRP A 154 -1.32 -6.41 -10.98
N TYR A 155 -1.56 -6.67 -9.70
CA TYR A 155 -2.78 -7.31 -9.22
C TYR A 155 -4.04 -6.57 -9.69
N TYR A 156 -4.07 -5.25 -9.51
CA TYR A 156 -5.21 -4.43 -9.91
C TYR A 156 -5.36 -4.33 -11.44
N LEU A 157 -4.27 -4.26 -12.20
CA LEU A 157 -4.33 -4.28 -13.67
C LEU A 157 -4.92 -5.59 -14.21
N LEU A 158 -4.54 -6.74 -13.63
CA LEU A 158 -5.12 -8.03 -13.97
C LEU A 158 -6.62 -8.10 -13.64
N GLU A 159 -7.04 -7.52 -12.51
CA GLU A 159 -8.44 -7.47 -12.13
C GLU A 159 -9.29 -6.61 -13.07
N ILE A 160 -8.72 -5.54 -13.65
CA ILE A 160 -9.38 -4.75 -14.71
C ILE A 160 -9.53 -5.57 -15.98
N LYS A 161 -8.48 -6.28 -16.40
CA LYS A 161 -8.48 -7.06 -17.65
C LYS A 161 -9.47 -8.23 -17.61
N LYS A 162 -9.70 -8.81 -16.43
CA LYS A 162 -10.64 -9.93 -16.23
C LYS A 162 -12.12 -9.51 -16.23
N ASN A 163 -12.39 -8.22 -16.02
CA ASN A 163 -13.75 -7.65 -15.97
C ASN A 163 -14.07 -6.76 -17.19
N LYS A 164 -13.30 -6.89 -18.28
CA LYS A 164 -13.65 -6.42 -19.62
C LYS A 164 -14.32 -7.57 -20.38
#